data_AF-A0A351DNU9-F1
#
_entry.id   AF-A0A351DNU9-F1
#
_cell.length_a   1.000
_cell.length_b   1.000
_cell.length_c   1.000
_cell.angle_alpha   90.00
_cell.angle_beta   90.00
_cell.angle_gamma   90.00
#
_symmetry.space_group_name_H-M   'P 1'
#
loop_
_entity.id
_entity.type
_entity.pdbx_description
1 polymer ?
#
loop_
_entity_poly.entity_id
_entity_poly.type
_entity_poly.pdbx_seq_one_letter_code
_entity_poly.pdbx_strand_id
1 'polypeptide(L)' 'SPKAPVGIGWQNPTDRHGVLVNLGGELPPWFSHFDHLVEIVVQEPKVLDTTRNIWKQLKFDGYPITQHDLRK' A
#
# COMPACT_ATOMS: atom_id res chain seq x y z
N SER A 1 26.21 -6.53 -5.63
CA SER A 1 25.72 -5.33 -6.32
C SER A 1 24.97 -4.46 -5.34
N PRO A 2 25.08 -3.13 -5.38
CA PRO A 2 24.24 -2.27 -4.55
C PRO A 2 22.77 -2.51 -4.92
N LYS A 3 21.93 -2.66 -3.90
CA LYS A 3 20.48 -2.84 -4.09
C LYS A 3 19.90 -1.51 -4.58
N ALA A 4 19.03 -1.56 -5.59
CA ALA A 4 18.34 -0.36 -6.05
C ALA A 4 17.50 0.20 -4.88
N PRO A 5 17.51 1.53 -4.65
CA PRO A 5 16.74 2.15 -3.57
C PRO A 5 15.22 2.05 -3.81
N VAL A 6 14.81 1.78 -5.06
CA VAL A 6 13.42 1.59 -5.47
C VAL A 6 13.31 0.30 -6.25
N GLY A 7 12.41 -0.58 -5.82
CA GLY A 7 12.00 -1.77 -6.55
C GLY A 7 10.61 -1.57 -7.16
N ILE A 8 10.43 -1.97 -8.41
CA ILE A 8 9.12 -1.99 -9.07
C ILE A 8 8.85 -3.43 -9.45
N GLY A 9 7.73 -3.98 -8.97
CA GLY A 9 7.37 -5.36 -9.22
C GLY A 9 6.05 -5.72 -8.57
N TRP A 10 5.62 -6.95 -8.82
CA TRP A 10 4.38 -7.53 -8.29
C TRP A 10 4.64 -8.82 -7.50
N GLN A 11 5.86 -9.36 -7.58
CA GLN A 11 6.26 -10.51 -6.79
C GLN A 11 6.59 -10.10 -5.36
N ASN A 12 6.59 -11.09 -4.48
CA ASN A 12 7.05 -10.95 -3.12
C ASN A 12 8.57 -10.67 -3.07
N PRO A 13 9.02 -9.47 -2.65
CA PRO A 13 10.43 -9.15 -2.61
C PRO A 13 11.12 -9.83 -1.42
N THR A 14 12.40 -10.16 -1.60
CA THR A 14 13.22 -10.84 -0.57
C THR A 14 13.50 -9.95 0.65
N ASP A 15 13.61 -8.64 0.43
CA ASP A 15 13.80 -7.64 1.46
C ASP A 15 12.60 -6.69 1.46
N ARG A 16 11.95 -6.61 2.62
CA ARG A 16 10.65 -5.98 2.84
C ARG A 16 10.74 -4.81 3.83
N HIS A 17 11.91 -4.19 4.00
CA HIS A 17 12.04 -3.02 4.85
C HIS A 17 11.61 -1.73 4.13
N GLY A 18 11.17 -0.73 4.89
CA GLY A 18 10.80 0.60 4.40
C GLY A 18 9.33 0.71 3.99
N VAL A 19 9.10 1.32 2.82
CA VAL A 19 7.76 1.71 2.36
C VAL A 19 7.30 0.84 1.19
N LEU A 20 6.12 0.25 1.32
CA LEU A 20 5.39 -0.33 0.20
C LEU A 20 4.42 0.71 -0.37
N VAL A 21 4.55 1.04 -1.65
CA VAL A 21 3.52 1.78 -2.39
C VAL A 21 2.70 0.76 -3.17
N ASN A 22 1.47 0.50 -2.72
CA ASN A 22 0.59 -0.45 -3.40
C ASN A 22 -0.19 0.26 -4.53
N LEU A 23 -0.12 -0.35 -5.72
CA LEU A 23 -0.85 0.05 -6.92
C LEU A 23 -1.72 -1.10 -7.45
N GLY A 24 -1.66 -2.29 -6.83
CA GLY A 24 -2.19 -3.56 -7.32
C GLY A 24 -3.65 -3.84 -7.00
N GLY A 25 -4.37 -2.87 -6.42
CA GLY A 25 -5.77 -3.02 -6.01
C GLY A 25 -5.92 -3.85 -4.75
N GLU A 26 -5.55 -5.14 -4.78
CA GLU A 26 -5.54 -6.00 -3.61
C GLU A 26 -4.30 -5.77 -2.74
N LEU A 27 -4.46 -6.00 -1.43
CA LEU A 27 -3.36 -5.88 -0.49
C LEU A 27 -2.54 -7.19 -0.50
N PRO A 28 -1.24 -7.15 -0.84
CA PRO A 28 -0.45 -8.38 -0.88
C PRO A 28 -0.38 -9.05 0.49
N PRO A 29 -0.44 -10.39 0.62
CA PRO A 29 -0.42 -11.07 1.92
C PRO A 29 0.83 -10.79 2.78
N TRP A 30 1.90 -10.29 2.16
CA TRP A 30 3.18 -9.95 2.77
C TRP A 30 3.36 -8.46 3.06
N PHE A 31 2.33 -7.62 2.88
CA PHE A 31 2.41 -6.16 3.05
C PHE A 31 2.88 -5.75 4.45
N SER A 32 2.45 -6.48 5.49
CA SER A 32 2.70 -6.15 6.89
C SER A 32 4.16 -6.30 7.31
N HIS A 33 5.00 -6.85 6.42
CA HIS A 33 6.44 -6.93 6.66
C HIS A 33 7.15 -5.60 6.35
N PHE A 34 6.48 -4.66 5.69
CA PHE A 34 6.96 -3.29 5.47
C PHE A 34 6.66 -2.40 6.68
N ASP A 35 7.52 -1.42 6.92
CA ASP A 35 7.39 -0.45 8.00
C ASP A 35 6.20 0.49 7.75
N HIS A 36 5.94 0.80 6.47
CA HIS A 36 4.84 1.66 6.05
C HIS A 36 4.16 1.14 4.77
N LEU A 37 2.85 1.33 4.71
CA LEU A 37 2.03 1.12 3.53
C LEU A 37 1.51 2.48 3.03
N VAL A 38 1.63 2.71 1.73
CA VAL A 38 0.99 3.81 1.00
C VAL A 38 0.07 3.23 -0.06
N GLU A 39 -1.19 3.61 -0.01
CA GLU A 39 -2.21 3.28 -1.02
C GLU A 39 -2.54 4.53 -1.83
N ILE A 40 -2.61 4.39 -3.16
CA ILE A 40 -3.02 5.49 -4.03
C ILE A 40 -4.52 5.40 -4.31
N VAL A 41 -5.27 6.38 -3.80
CA VAL A 41 -6.73 6.43 -3.95
C VAL A 41 -7.10 7.41 -5.08
N VAL A 42 -7.78 6.90 -6.11
CA VAL A 42 -8.30 7.69 -7.24
C VAL A 42 -9.83 7.61 -7.33
N GLN A 43 -10.45 8.51 -8.10
CA GLN A 43 -11.91 8.60 -8.25
C GLN A 43 -12.50 7.59 -9.26
N GLU A 44 -11.70 6.62 -9.72
CA GLU A 44 -12.21 5.53 -10.56
C GLU A 44 -13.04 4.57 -9.68
N PRO A 45 -14.33 4.33 -9.98
CA PRO A 45 -15.25 3.66 -9.05
C PRO A 45 -14.74 2.34 -8.47
N LYS A 46 -14.19 1.46 -9.32
CA LYS A 46 -13.68 0.15 -8.89
C LYS A 46 -12.47 0.25 -7.95
N VAL A 47 -11.59 1.22 -8.22
CA VAL A 47 -10.39 1.45 -7.39
C VAL A 47 -10.81 2.06 -6.06
N LEU A 48 -11.76 3.00 -6.09
CA LEU A 48 -12.28 3.65 -4.90
C LEU A 48 -12.99 2.66 -3.96
N ASP A 49 -13.79 1.74 -4.50
CA ASP A 49 -14.46 0.71 -3.70
C ASP A 49 -13.45 -0.25 -3.06
N THR A 50 -12.47 -0.71 -3.84
CA THR A 50 -11.41 -1.60 -3.34
C THR A 50 -10.59 -0.95 -2.22
N THR A 51 -10.08 0.25 -2.46
CA THR A 51 -9.26 0.98 -1.47
C THR A 51 -10.04 1.37 -0.22
N ARG A 52 -11.35 1.64 -0.32
CA ARG A 52 -12.24 1.84 0.84
C ARG A 52 -12.40 0.58 1.68
N ASN A 53 -12.49 -0.59 1.05
CA ASN A 53 -12.60 -1.85 1.78
C ASN A 53 -11.29 -2.18 2.52
N ILE A 54 -10.14 -1.99 1.87
CA ILE A 54 -8.82 -2.13 2.50
C ILE A 54 -8.68 -1.16 3.68
N TRP A 55 -9.06 0.12 3.49
CA TRP A 55 -9.01 1.10 4.57
C TRP A 55 -9.85 0.69 5.79
N LYS A 56 -11.07 0.18 5.57
CA LYS A 56 -11.94 -0.32 6.65
C LYS A 56 -11.29 -1.49 7.39
N GLN A 57 -10.70 -2.44 6.65
CA GLN A 57 -10.01 -3.59 7.22
C GLN A 57 -8.81 -3.14 8.07
N LEU A 58 -7.90 -2.34 7.51
CA LEU A 58 -6.72 -1.87 8.23
C LEU A 58 -7.10 -1.07 9.49
N LYS A 59 -8.16 -0.26 9.41
CA LYS A 59 -8.68 0.46 10.58
C LYS A 59 -9.23 -0.50 11.64
N PHE A 60 -9.95 -1.53 11.23
CA PHE A 60 -10.47 -2.57 12.13
C PHE A 60 -9.33 -3.35 12.81
N ASP A 61 -8.28 -3.66 12.06
CA ASP A 61 -7.07 -4.35 12.55
C ASP A 61 -6.18 -3.47 13.46
N GLY A 62 -6.54 -2.18 13.63
CA GLY A 62 -5.87 -1.27 14.56
C GLY A 62 -4.66 -0.54 13.99
N TYR A 63 -4.44 -0.55 12.67
CA TYR A 63 -3.35 0.19 12.07
C TYR A 63 -3.55 1.71 12.21
N PRO A 64 -2.49 2.48 12.53
CA PRO A 64 -2.54 3.94 12.45
C PRO A 64 -2.60 4.36 10.98
N ILE A 65 -3.60 5.17 10.62
CA ILE A 65 -3.81 5.61 9.23
C ILE A 65 -3.82 7.14 9.16
N THR A 66 -2.97 7.67 8.29
CA THR A 66 -2.94 9.09 7.91
C THR A 66 -3.44 9.25 6.47
N GLN A 67 -4.27 10.25 6.21
CA GLN A 67 -4.72 10.60 4.86
C GLN A 67 -4.02 11.85 4.39
N HIS A 68 -3.48 11.82 3.17
CA HIS A 68 -2.86 12.96 2.51
C HIS A 68 -3.67 13.32 1.27
N ASP A 69 -4.19 14.55 1.21
CA ASP A 69 -4.91 15.06 0.04
C ASP A 69 -3.93 15.71 -0.94
N LEU A 70 -3.60 15.00 -2.02
CA LEU A 70 -2.67 15.45 -3.07
C LEU A 70 -3.34 16.30 -4.16
N ARG A 71 -4.61 16.69 -3.99
CA ARG A 71 -5.31 17.59 -4.94
C ARG A 71 -5.07 19.07 -4.63
N LYS A 72 -4.37 19.37 -3.54
CA LYS A 72 -4.06 20.73 -3.08
C LYS A 72 -2.65 21.13 -3.46
#